data_AF-A0AAV2ZE66-F1
#
_entry.id   AF-A0AAV2ZE66-F1
#
_cell.length_a   1.000
_cell.length_b   1.000
_cell.length_c   1.000
_cell.angle_alpha   90.00
_cell.angle_beta   90.00
_cell.angle_gamma   90.00
#
_symmetry.space_group_name_H-M   'P 1'
#
loop_
_entity.id
_entity.type
_entity.pdbx_description
1 polymer ?
#
loop_
_entity_poly.entity_id
_entity_poly.type
_entity_poly.pdbx_seq_one_letter_code
_entity_poly.pdbx_strand_id
1 'polypeptide(L)'
;MSILFKGSRALAQPLRAGVRQMSHATEAEAKEQMARWTQISKGMMALTGAFVVLNVVTHGHEHHEEAPKYAYLKMRTKPFPWHYSDCDLLDSHCKELARAAERALAEE
;
A
#
# COMPACT_ATOMS: atom_id res chain seq x y z
N MET A 1 17.57 -37.94 73.45
CA MET A 1 16.13 -37.73 73.70
C MET A 1 15.82 -36.24 73.67
N SER A 2 15.21 -35.76 72.58
CA SER A 2 14.25 -34.66 72.61
C SER A 2 13.62 -34.53 71.23
N ILE A 3 12.38 -34.98 71.15
CA ILE A 3 11.47 -34.89 70.01
C ILE A 3 10.75 -33.55 70.15
N LEU A 4 10.85 -32.70 69.11
CA LEU A 4 10.02 -31.49 69.00
C LEU A 4 9.48 -31.43 67.57
N PHE A 5 8.34 -32.12 67.38
CA PHE A 5 7.42 -31.88 66.28
C PHE A 5 6.87 -30.45 66.43
N LYS A 6 7.00 -29.61 65.39
CA LYS A 6 6.21 -28.38 65.29
C LYS A 6 5.71 -28.23 63.85
N GLY A 7 4.39 -28.33 63.74
CA GLY A 7 3.64 -28.59 62.52
C GLY A 7 3.90 -27.62 61.36
N SER A 8 3.91 -28.21 60.17
CA SER A 8 3.78 -27.54 58.89
C SER A 8 2.49 -26.71 58.87
N ARG A 9 2.62 -25.38 58.82
CA ARG A 9 1.50 -24.51 58.45
C ARG A 9 1.23 -24.71 56.96
N ALA A 10 0.22 -25.49 56.63
CA ALA A 10 -0.35 -25.49 55.29
C ALA A 10 -0.86 -24.07 54.99
N LEU A 11 -0.20 -23.37 54.08
CA LEU A 11 -0.70 -22.13 53.53
C LEU A 11 -1.95 -22.48 52.71
N ALA A 12 -3.12 -22.14 53.21
CA ALA A 12 -4.34 -22.20 52.43
C ALA A 12 -4.21 -21.18 51.29
N GLN A 13 -3.91 -21.68 50.10
CA GLN A 13 -3.94 -20.88 48.88
C GLN A 13 -5.38 -20.41 48.67
N PRO A 14 -5.67 -19.10 48.64
CA PRO A 14 -7.02 -18.66 48.36
C PRO A 14 -7.36 -19.14 46.96
N LEU A 15 -8.40 -19.98 46.86
CA LEU A 15 -9.10 -20.28 45.62
C LEU A 15 -9.69 -18.97 45.12
N ARG A 16 -8.89 -18.16 44.41
CA ARG A 16 -9.43 -17.18 43.49
C ARG A 16 -10.13 -17.99 42.42
N ALA A 17 -11.44 -18.15 42.61
CA ALA A 17 -12.38 -18.63 41.61
C ALA A 17 -11.95 -18.08 40.25
N GLY A 18 -11.64 -18.99 39.33
CA GLY A 18 -11.13 -18.66 38.00
C GLY A 18 -12.06 -17.68 37.32
N VAL A 19 -11.65 -16.41 37.28
CA VAL A 19 -12.20 -15.44 36.35
C VAL A 19 -11.86 -15.97 34.98
N ARG A 20 -12.87 -16.44 34.25
CA ARG A 20 -12.73 -16.78 32.83
C ARG A 20 -12.41 -15.47 32.11
N GLN A 21 -11.13 -15.25 31.80
CA GLN A 21 -10.72 -14.18 30.88
C GLN A 21 -11.27 -14.57 29.51
N MET A 22 -12.41 -13.98 29.13
CA MET A 22 -13.08 -14.21 27.84
C MET A 22 -12.38 -13.49 26.67
N SER A 23 -11.32 -12.72 26.95
CA SER A 23 -10.42 -12.10 25.99
C SER A 23 -9.12 -12.89 25.93
N HIS A 24 -8.82 -13.47 24.77
CA HIS A 24 -7.69 -14.39 24.53
C HIS A 24 -6.28 -13.76 24.68
N ALA A 25 -6.18 -12.48 25.05
CA ALA A 25 -4.92 -11.77 25.20
C ALA A 25 -4.97 -10.78 26.37
N THR A 26 -3.92 -10.78 27.17
CA THR A 26 -3.63 -9.74 28.17
C THR A 26 -3.20 -8.44 27.48
N GLU A 27 -3.29 -7.30 28.17
CA GLU A 27 -2.83 -6.01 27.60
C GLU A 27 -1.35 -6.01 27.22
N ALA A 28 -0.52 -6.77 27.96
CA ALA A 28 0.89 -6.94 27.66
C ALA A 28 1.08 -7.72 26.34
N GLU A 29 0.39 -8.85 26.18
CA GLU A 29 0.42 -9.65 24.94
C GLU A 29 -0.12 -8.86 23.73
N ALA A 30 -1.15 -8.03 23.92
CA ALA A 30 -1.68 -7.18 22.86
C ALA A 30 -0.65 -6.14 22.37
N LYS A 31 0.11 -5.53 23.29
CA LYS A 31 1.19 -4.58 22.94
C LYS A 31 2.33 -5.27 22.20
N GLU A 32 2.71 -6.47 22.61
CA GLU A 32 3.73 -7.27 21.93
C GLU A 32 3.30 -7.68 20.52
N GLN A 33 2.03 -8.08 20.34
CA GLN A 33 1.51 -8.39 19.01
C GLN A 33 1.48 -7.16 18.10
N MET A 34 1.05 -5.99 18.62
CA MET A 34 1.08 -4.74 17.85
C MET A 34 2.50 -4.36 17.45
N ALA A 35 3.47 -4.46 18.36
CA ALA A 35 4.88 -4.19 18.07
C ALA A 35 5.42 -5.15 17.01
N ARG A 36 5.12 -6.45 17.12
CA ARG A 36 5.52 -7.47 16.14
C ARG A 36 5.00 -7.14 14.74
N TRP A 37 3.70 -6.89 14.60
CA TRP A 37 3.11 -6.57 13.30
C TRP A 37 3.64 -5.26 12.73
N THR A 38 3.90 -4.26 13.57
CA THR A 38 4.53 -3.00 13.13
C THR A 38 5.92 -3.26 12.53
N GLN A 39 6.74 -4.10 13.15
CA GLN A 39 8.08 -4.41 12.63
C GLN A 39 8.01 -5.22 11.33
N ILE A 40 7.10 -6.20 11.25
CA ILE A 40 6.87 -6.97 10.02
C ILE A 40 6.45 -6.04 8.89
N SER A 41 5.48 -5.15 9.12
CA SER A 41 5.02 -4.19 8.12
C SER A 41 6.13 -3.27 7.65
N LYS A 42 6.96 -2.76 8.58
CA LYS A 42 8.12 -1.93 8.22
C LYS A 42 9.11 -2.68 7.32
N GLY A 43 9.44 -3.92 7.66
CA GLY A 43 10.31 -4.76 6.84
C GLY A 43 9.72 -5.05 5.46
N MET A 44 8.42 -5.39 5.42
CA MET A 44 7.73 -5.69 4.17
C MET A 44 7.64 -4.46 3.27
N MET A 45 7.28 -3.28 3.80
CA MET A 45 7.22 -2.04 3.04
C MET A 45 8.58 -1.65 2.46
N ALA A 46 9.67 -1.82 3.22
CA ALA A 46 11.01 -1.55 2.72
C ALA A 46 11.40 -2.49 1.56
N LEU A 47 11.13 -3.79 1.72
CA LEU A 47 11.43 -4.80 0.70
C LEU A 47 10.61 -4.59 -0.57
N THR A 48 9.28 -4.47 -0.45
CA THR A 48 8.41 -4.30 -1.62
C THR A 48 8.66 -2.96 -2.29
N GLY A 49 8.89 -1.89 -1.52
CA GLY A 49 9.27 -0.58 -2.04
C GLY A 49 10.56 -0.64 -2.86
N ALA A 50 11.62 -1.25 -2.33
CA ALA A 50 12.88 -1.43 -3.06
C ALA A 50 12.69 -2.29 -4.32
N PHE A 51 11.93 -3.38 -4.23
CA PHE A 51 11.65 -4.24 -5.38
C PHE A 51 10.88 -3.52 -6.48
N VAL A 52 9.88 -2.70 -6.13
CA VAL A 52 9.12 -1.90 -7.10
C VAL A 52 10.01 -0.87 -7.78
N VAL A 53 10.83 -0.15 -7.02
CA VAL A 53 11.79 0.81 -7.60
C VAL A 53 12.73 0.12 -8.58
N LEU A 54 13.28 -1.04 -8.20
CA LEU A 54 14.12 -1.82 -9.11
C LEU A 54 13.37 -2.18 -10.38
N ASN A 55 12.15 -2.70 -10.29
CA ASN A 55 11.38 -3.08 -11.48
C ASN A 55 11.05 -1.90 -12.39
N VAL A 56 10.63 -0.76 -11.82
CA VAL A 56 10.28 0.44 -12.60
C VAL A 56 11.49 1.04 -13.30
N VAL A 57 12.67 0.99 -12.66
CA VAL A 57 13.91 1.51 -13.27
C VAL A 57 14.47 0.55 -14.32
N THR A 58 14.36 -0.76 -14.11
CA THR A 58 14.96 -1.76 -15.01
C THR A 58 14.09 -2.08 -16.21
N HIS A 59 12.77 -1.98 -16.10
CA HIS A 59 11.86 -2.24 -17.21
C HIS A 59 11.49 -0.90 -17.86
N GLY A 60 11.93 -0.72 -19.11
CA GLY A 60 11.50 0.42 -19.92
C GLY A 60 10.00 0.37 -20.20
N HIS A 61 9.37 1.54 -20.32
CA HIS A 61 8.02 1.63 -20.85
C HIS A 61 8.07 1.42 -22.37
N GLU A 62 7.79 0.20 -22.82
CA GLU A 62 7.62 -0.06 -24.25
C GLU A 62 6.33 0.59 -24.73
N HIS A 63 6.48 1.67 -25.49
CA HIS A 63 5.39 2.19 -26.29
C HIS A 63 5.24 1.28 -27.51
N HIS A 64 4.09 0.63 -27.63
CA HIS A 64 3.77 -0.07 -28.85
C HIS A 64 3.74 0.94 -30.01
N GLU A 65 4.28 0.51 -31.16
CA GLU A 65 4.07 1.19 -32.45
C GLU A 65 2.59 1.56 -32.60
N GLU A 66 2.31 2.79 -33.00
CA GLU A 66 0.93 3.25 -33.15
C GLU A 66 0.17 2.30 -34.09
N ALA A 67 -0.96 1.79 -33.61
CA ALA A 67 -1.79 0.92 -34.43
C ALA A 67 -2.20 1.66 -35.72
N PRO A 68 -2.35 0.94 -36.84
CA PRO A 68 -2.93 1.50 -38.06
C PRO A 68 -4.23 2.24 -37.74
N LYS A 69 -4.52 3.33 -38.47
CA LYS A 69 -5.73 4.15 -38.26
C LYS A 69 -6.99 3.38 -38.64
N TYR A 70 -7.47 2.54 -37.73
CA TYR A 70 -8.74 1.85 -37.88
C TYR A 70 -9.90 2.80 -37.56
N ALA A 71 -11.00 2.68 -38.31
CA ALA A 71 -12.16 3.57 -38.18
C ALA A 71 -12.83 3.55 -36.78
N TYR A 72 -12.60 2.50 -35.99
CA TYR A 72 -13.11 2.36 -34.63
C TYR A 72 -12.16 2.91 -33.56
N LEU A 73 -10.90 3.20 -33.90
CA LEU A 73 -9.94 3.81 -32.98
C LEU A 73 -10.05 5.34 -33.05
N LYS A 74 -9.84 6.01 -31.92
CA LYS A 74 -9.85 7.48 -31.80
C LYS A 74 -11.12 8.12 -32.41
N MET A 75 -12.26 7.45 -32.29
CA MET A 75 -13.54 7.96 -32.79
C MET A 75 -13.93 9.26 -32.08
N ARG A 76 -14.28 10.29 -32.86
CA ARG A 76 -14.73 11.60 -32.37
C ARG A 76 -16.03 12.01 -33.04
N THR A 77 -17.13 11.91 -32.31
CA THR A 77 -18.45 12.40 -32.75
C THR A 77 -18.78 13.79 -32.20
N LYS A 78 -18.16 14.17 -31.08
CA LYS A 78 -18.28 15.47 -30.43
C LYS A 78 -16.89 15.90 -29.92
N PRO A 79 -16.52 17.18 -30.03
CA PRO A 79 -15.30 17.69 -29.43
C PRO A 79 -15.36 17.59 -27.90
N PHE A 80 -14.20 17.40 -27.29
CA PHE A 80 -14.11 17.40 -25.85
C PHE A 80 -14.21 18.82 -25.24
N PRO A 81 -14.64 18.94 -23.97
CA PRO A 81 -14.88 20.25 -23.35
C PRO A 81 -13.63 20.97 -22.84
N TRP A 82 -12.42 20.47 -23.13
CA TRP A 82 -11.16 21.12 -22.73
C TRP A 82 -10.49 21.82 -23.91
N HIS A 83 -9.46 22.62 -23.60
CA HIS A 83 -8.80 23.52 -24.56
C HIS A 83 -8.33 22.81 -25.84
N TYR A 84 -7.57 21.72 -25.71
CA TYR A 84 -7.19 20.88 -26.86
C TYR A 84 -8.25 19.80 -27.11
N SER A 85 -9.37 20.18 -27.73
CA SER A 85 -10.58 19.36 -27.86
C SER A 85 -10.41 18.03 -28.60
N ASP A 86 -9.36 17.89 -29.40
CA ASP A 86 -9.07 16.68 -30.17
C ASP A 86 -8.22 15.65 -29.41
N CYS A 87 -7.45 16.08 -28.42
CA CYS A 87 -6.62 15.22 -27.58
C CYS A 87 -7.41 14.60 -26.44
N ASP A 88 -7.11 13.35 -26.05
CA ASP A 88 -7.74 12.73 -24.86
C ASP A 88 -7.28 13.39 -23.55
N LEU A 89 -8.04 13.15 -22.46
CA LEU A 89 -7.80 13.80 -21.17
C LEU A 89 -6.39 13.55 -20.61
N LEU A 90 -5.83 12.36 -20.82
CA LEU A 90 -4.50 11.96 -20.31
C LEU A 90 -3.46 11.77 -21.43
N ASP A 91 -3.76 12.23 -22.64
CA ASP A 91 -2.84 12.15 -23.77
C ASP A 91 -1.87 13.35 -23.74
N SER A 92 -0.76 13.18 -23.02
CA SER A 92 0.26 14.23 -22.88
C SER A 92 0.95 14.53 -24.21
N HIS A 93 1.27 13.49 -24.98
CA HIS A 93 1.95 13.60 -26.27
C HIS A 93 1.12 14.40 -27.28
N CYS A 94 -0.17 14.10 -27.43
CA CYS A 94 -1.07 14.88 -28.30
C CYS A 94 -1.12 16.36 -27.89
N LYS A 95 -1.18 16.65 -26.58
CA LYS A 95 -1.24 18.03 -26.08
C LYS A 95 0.07 18.79 -26.30
N GLU A 96 1.21 18.12 -26.20
CA GLU A 96 2.51 18.72 -26.51
C GLU A 96 2.61 19.09 -27.99
N LEU A 97 2.19 18.19 -28.88
CA LEU A 97 2.14 18.46 -30.31
C LEU A 97 1.17 19.58 -30.66
N ALA A 98 -0.03 19.59 -30.07
CA ALA A 98 -1.02 20.64 -30.29
C ALA A 98 -0.49 22.02 -29.83
N ARG A 99 0.18 22.07 -28.67
CA ARG A 99 0.81 23.29 -28.16
C ARG A 99 1.97 23.75 -29.04
N ALA A 100 2.77 22.83 -29.56
CA ALA A 100 3.87 23.15 -30.46
C ALA A 100 3.35 23.73 -31.79
N ALA A 101 2.31 23.13 -32.35
CA ALA A 101 1.64 23.64 -33.56
C ALA A 101 1.04 25.04 -33.34
N GLU A 102 0.36 25.25 -32.21
CA GLU A 102 -0.20 26.56 -31.84
C GLU A 102 0.89 27.64 -31.75
N ARG A 103 2.05 27.32 -31.16
CA ARG A 103 3.20 28.23 -31.09
C ARG A 103 3.79 28.54 -32.46
N ALA A 104 3.97 27.53 -33.31
CA ALA A 104 4.50 27.74 -34.65
C ALA A 104 3.60 28.68 -35.47
N LEU A 105 2.28 28.49 -35.40
CA LEU A 105 1.30 29.36 -36.05
C LEU A 105 1.25 30.79 -35.47
N ALA A 106 1.75 31.01 -34.26
CA ALA A 106 1.82 32.33 -33.62
C ALA A 106 3.12 33.09 -33.92
N GLU A 107 4.16 32.38 -34.38
CA GLU A 107 5.45 32.94 -34.79
C GLU A 107 5.51 33.27 -36.30
N GLU A 108 4.53 32.79 -37.08
CA GLU A 108 4.27 33.13 -38.49
C GLU A 108 3.37 34.37 -38.64
#